data_AF-A0A5M3M8H0-F1
#
_entry.id   AF-A0A5M3M8H0-F1
#
_cell.length_a   1.000
_cell.length_b   1.000
_cell.length_c   1.000
_cell.angle_alpha   90.00
_cell.angle_beta   90.00
_cell.angle_gamma   90.00
#
_symmetry.space_group_name_H-M   'P 1'
#
loop_
_entity.id
_entity.type
_entity.pdbx_description
1 polymer ?
#
loop_
_entity_poly.entity_id
_entity_poly.type
_entity_poly.pdbx_seq_one_letter_code
_entity_poly.pdbx_strand_id
1 'polypeptide(L)'
;MSVAETDTDSTETLHVSPGPGLGGGTTSLVELVDAGAPFNRPDADVILRASDSVDFRFYKFLLLLASPFFMNMFSLPQPKAHDVAADETKYGCPIIPVTERSEVIRKLLGFCSPVYDTHMPALENLDIVTSLLDAADKYDMKRVGTFIVGMLTAPRFLEAEPLRVFAIACRYRAEKETSIAAKYLLRYAIAEIEYTPELDCISGGDYHSLVKYHTTCGQAMNQISRHWSLLPLPPLDCKVCRKKGISKISTKEYQDAVVYALSFRPCAETLLNSDWLDAMLKKAGSCPNCRERVPQRMAVFVKDLTILVDEIVADVPLGINFH
;
A
#
# COMPACT_ATOMS: atom_id res chain seq x y z
N MET A 1 49.56 27.52 68.62
CA MET A 1 49.15 26.22 69.22
C MET A 1 49.03 25.25 68.06
N SER A 2 50.02 24.42 67.75
CA SER A 2 50.40 23.19 68.47
C SER A 2 49.20 22.26 68.66
N VAL A 3 49.23 20.95 68.48
CA VAL A 3 50.21 19.93 68.09
C VAL A 3 49.34 18.65 68.00
N ALA A 4 49.74 17.71 67.13
CA ALA A 4 49.46 16.26 67.16
C ALA A 4 48.02 15.72 67.04
N GLU A 5 47.90 14.68 66.21
CA GLU A 5 47.37 13.35 66.52
C GLU A 5 47.70 12.45 65.31
N THR A 6 48.79 11.69 65.36
CA THR A 6 48.92 10.27 65.78
C THR A 6 48.41 9.25 64.77
N ASP A 7 49.37 8.53 64.19
CA ASP A 7 49.26 7.24 63.49
C ASP A 7 48.75 6.11 64.40
N THR A 8 47.98 5.18 63.82
CA THR A 8 47.99 3.70 64.04
C THR A 8 47.12 3.08 62.93
N ASP A 9 47.66 2.42 61.90
CA ASP A 9 48.23 1.06 61.79
C ASP A 9 47.24 0.02 61.23
N SER A 10 47.79 -0.87 60.40
CA SER A 10 47.34 -2.23 60.03
C SER A 10 46.56 -2.46 58.71
N THR A 11 47.35 -2.79 57.69
CA THR A 11 47.26 -3.97 56.78
C THR A 11 45.95 -4.31 56.05
N GLU A 12 45.99 -4.30 54.71
CA GLU A 12 45.93 -5.54 53.92
C GLU A 12 46.23 -5.34 52.41
N THR A 13 46.78 -6.39 51.83
CA THR A 13 47.41 -6.60 50.51
C THR A 13 46.65 -6.10 49.27
N LEU A 14 47.34 -5.35 48.39
CA LEU A 14 46.88 -5.04 47.03
C LEU A 14 47.57 -5.96 46.00
N HIS A 15 46.74 -6.77 45.34
CA HIS A 15 47.07 -7.63 44.22
C HIS A 15 47.33 -6.78 42.96
N VAL A 16 48.50 -6.91 42.35
CA VAL A 16 48.82 -6.28 41.06
C VAL A 16 48.11 -7.03 39.94
N SER A 17 47.45 -6.31 39.03
CA SER A 17 47.03 -6.81 37.71
C SER A 17 47.27 -5.73 36.66
N PRO A 18 47.85 -6.07 35.50
CA PRO A 18 48.27 -5.10 34.49
C PRO A 18 47.06 -4.59 33.67
N GLY A 19 47.16 -3.33 33.24
CA GLY A 19 46.10 -2.58 32.60
C GLY A 19 45.63 -3.13 31.23
N PRO A 20 44.41 -2.76 30.80
CA PRO A 20 43.85 -3.24 29.55
C PRO A 20 44.48 -2.52 28.35
N GLY A 21 45.09 -3.31 27.48
CA GLY A 21 45.44 -2.90 26.13
C GLY A 21 44.19 -2.59 25.30
N LEU A 22 44.27 -1.46 24.60
CA LEU A 22 43.58 -1.06 23.38
C LEU A 22 42.55 -2.07 22.83
N GLY A 23 41.27 -1.71 22.98
CA GLY A 23 40.15 -2.44 22.41
C GLY A 23 40.20 -2.47 20.88
N GLY A 24 40.29 -3.68 20.33
CA GLY A 24 39.99 -3.95 18.94
C GLY A 24 38.49 -3.78 18.70
N GLY A 25 38.13 -2.84 17.83
CA GLY A 25 36.78 -2.76 17.28
C GLY A 25 36.50 -4.03 16.48
N THR A 26 35.51 -4.80 16.91
CA THR A 26 34.96 -5.93 16.17
C THR A 26 34.24 -5.39 14.93
N THR A 27 34.96 -5.30 13.81
CA THR A 27 34.33 -5.19 12.49
C THR A 27 33.53 -6.47 12.29
N SER A 28 32.20 -6.39 12.39
CA SER A 28 31.32 -7.49 11.98
C SER A 28 31.59 -7.76 10.51
N LEU A 29 32.29 -8.86 10.22
CA LEU A 29 32.51 -9.33 8.86
C LEU A 29 31.15 -9.81 8.34
N VAL A 30 30.51 -9.01 7.49
CA VAL A 30 29.27 -9.39 6.83
C VAL A 30 29.59 -10.55 5.88
N GLU A 31 29.08 -11.74 6.18
CA GLU A 31 29.30 -12.93 5.36
C GLU A 31 28.66 -12.73 3.97
N LEU A 32 29.45 -12.99 2.92
CA LEU A 32 28.98 -12.96 1.54
C LEU A 32 28.21 -14.24 1.23
N VAL A 33 26.98 -14.11 0.75
CA VAL A 33 26.08 -15.25 0.50
C VAL A 33 25.65 -15.29 -0.97
N ASP A 34 25.74 -16.45 -1.61
CA ASP A 34 25.15 -16.65 -2.95
C ASP A 34 23.63 -16.79 -2.84
N ALA A 35 22.88 -16.05 -3.66
CA ALA A 35 21.45 -16.21 -3.78
C ALA A 35 21.09 -17.63 -4.25
N GLY A 36 20.03 -18.22 -3.70
CA GLY A 36 19.49 -19.49 -4.21
C GLY A 36 18.83 -19.37 -5.59
N ALA A 37 18.30 -20.50 -6.08
CA ALA A 37 17.58 -20.57 -7.35
C ALA A 37 16.46 -19.50 -7.46
N PRO A 38 16.18 -18.97 -8.66
CA PRO A 38 16.84 -19.26 -9.93
C PRO A 38 18.13 -18.45 -10.18
N PHE A 39 18.62 -17.69 -9.20
CA PHE A 39 19.73 -16.73 -9.35
C PHE A 39 21.11 -17.30 -8.98
N ASN A 40 21.27 -18.63 -9.06
CA ASN A 40 22.51 -19.37 -8.78
C ASN A 40 23.05 -20.11 -10.01
N ARG A 41 22.60 -19.74 -11.22
CA ARG A 41 22.92 -20.45 -12.45
C ARG A 41 24.40 -20.30 -12.83
N PRO A 42 25.09 -21.38 -13.21
CA PRO A 42 26.52 -21.34 -13.54
C PRO A 42 26.82 -20.70 -14.91
N ASP A 43 25.82 -20.62 -15.80
CA ASP A 43 25.91 -20.02 -17.13
C ASP A 43 25.64 -18.50 -17.15
N ALA A 44 25.40 -17.89 -15.98
CA ALA A 44 25.31 -16.45 -15.82
C ALA A 44 26.65 -15.75 -16.13
N ASP A 45 26.59 -14.49 -16.61
CA ASP A 45 27.76 -13.72 -17.06
C ASP A 45 27.96 -12.41 -16.27
N VAL A 46 27.17 -12.19 -15.22
CA VAL A 46 27.29 -11.06 -14.29
C VAL A 46 26.73 -11.40 -12.91
N ILE A 47 27.26 -10.75 -11.88
CA ILE A 47 26.77 -10.85 -10.50
C ILE A 47 26.31 -9.46 -10.04
N LEU A 48 25.06 -9.35 -9.58
CA LEU A 48 24.60 -8.18 -8.82
C LEU A 48 24.77 -8.47 -7.33
N ARG A 49 25.55 -7.64 -6.63
CA ARG A 49 25.76 -7.76 -5.18
C ARG A 49 24.88 -6.76 -4.45
N ALA A 50 23.87 -7.27 -3.76
CA ALA A 50 22.96 -6.46 -2.95
C ALA A 50 23.66 -5.84 -1.73
N SER A 51 23.07 -4.79 -1.17
CA SER A 51 23.64 -4.03 -0.04
C SER A 51 23.79 -4.85 1.25
N ASP A 52 23.04 -5.96 1.37
CA ASP A 52 23.10 -6.94 2.45
C ASP A 52 23.96 -8.17 2.08
N SER A 53 24.94 -7.98 1.18
CA SER A 53 25.99 -8.95 0.84
C SER A 53 25.50 -10.25 0.19
N VAL A 54 24.35 -10.19 -0.49
CA VAL A 54 23.84 -11.31 -1.28
C VAL A 54 24.19 -11.15 -2.76
N ASP A 55 24.84 -12.16 -3.33
CA ASP A 55 25.27 -12.21 -4.73
C ASP A 55 24.22 -12.92 -5.60
N PHE A 56 23.67 -12.20 -6.59
CA PHE A 56 22.71 -12.71 -7.56
C PHE A 56 23.40 -12.93 -8.91
N ARG A 57 23.48 -14.18 -9.36
CA ARG A 57 23.97 -14.49 -10.71
C ARG A 57 22.87 -14.25 -11.73
N PHE A 58 23.17 -13.50 -12.78
CA PHE A 58 22.20 -13.10 -13.80
C PHE A 58 22.84 -12.92 -15.17
N TYR A 59 22.04 -12.48 -16.16
CA TYR A 59 22.48 -12.32 -17.54
C TYR A 59 22.52 -10.85 -17.96
N LYS A 60 23.67 -10.36 -18.43
CA LYS A 60 23.85 -9.00 -18.97
C LYS A 60 22.85 -8.71 -20.07
N PHE A 61 22.59 -9.69 -20.94
CA PHE A 61 21.62 -9.57 -22.02
C PHE A 61 20.19 -9.27 -21.54
N LEU A 62 19.76 -9.85 -20.42
CA LEU A 62 18.43 -9.55 -19.88
C LEU A 62 18.39 -8.17 -19.24
N LEU A 63 19.46 -7.77 -18.54
CA LEU A 63 19.55 -6.44 -17.93
C LEU A 63 19.56 -5.33 -18.99
N LEU A 64 20.33 -5.46 -20.07
CA LEU A 64 20.38 -4.44 -21.12
C LEU A 64 19.05 -4.30 -21.87
N LEU A 65 18.27 -5.39 -22.01
CA LEU A 65 16.94 -5.34 -22.60
C LEU A 65 15.91 -4.68 -21.67
N ALA A 66 16.07 -4.87 -20.37
CA ALA A 66 15.15 -4.33 -19.37
C ALA A 66 15.45 -2.87 -18.99
N SER A 67 16.70 -2.42 -19.14
CA SER A 67 17.22 -1.19 -18.54
C SER A 67 18.22 -0.47 -19.47
N PRO A 68 17.87 0.75 -19.94
CA PRO A 68 18.81 1.64 -20.61
C PRO A 68 20.01 2.00 -19.73
N PHE A 69 19.82 2.09 -18.40
CA PHE A 69 20.93 2.30 -17.46
C PHE A 69 21.99 1.20 -17.60
N PHE A 70 21.59 -0.07 -17.50
CA PHE A 70 22.52 -1.19 -17.62
C PHE A 70 23.11 -1.29 -19.03
N MET A 71 22.32 -1.02 -20.08
CA MET A 71 22.83 -0.94 -21.45
C MET A 71 23.98 0.06 -21.57
N ASN A 72 23.81 1.28 -21.06
CA ASN A 72 24.84 2.31 -21.07
C ASN A 72 26.05 1.90 -20.23
N MET A 73 25.83 1.37 -19.02
CA MET A 73 26.91 0.93 -18.12
C MET A 73 27.79 -0.15 -18.77
N PHE A 74 27.18 -1.13 -19.43
CA PHE A 74 27.92 -2.20 -20.11
C PHE A 74 28.64 -1.74 -21.39
N SER A 75 28.20 -0.63 -22.00
CA SER A 75 28.88 -0.04 -23.16
C SER A 75 30.21 0.65 -22.82
N LEU A 76 30.44 0.98 -21.54
CA LEU A 76 31.63 1.70 -21.11
C LEU A 76 32.88 0.81 -21.24
N PRO A 77 34.05 1.38 -21.61
CA PRO A 77 35.30 0.65 -21.65
C PRO A 77 35.61 0.02 -20.28
N GLN A 78 35.72 -1.30 -20.24
CA GLN A 78 36.05 -2.03 -19.02
C GLN A 78 37.58 -2.03 -18.81
N PRO A 79 38.06 -1.99 -17.55
CA PRO A 79 39.46 -2.24 -17.25
C PRO A 79 39.91 -3.57 -17.85
N LYS A 80 41.16 -3.65 -18.31
CA LYS A 80 41.66 -4.90 -18.88
C LYS A 80 41.73 -5.95 -17.77
N ALA A 81 41.48 -7.22 -18.09
CA ALA A 81 41.37 -8.30 -17.11
C ALA A 81 42.60 -8.51 -16.20
N HIS A 82 43.75 -7.90 -16.50
CA HIS A 82 44.94 -7.91 -15.63
C HIS A 82 44.94 -6.85 -14.52
N ASP A 83 44.06 -5.85 -14.61
CA ASP A 83 43.98 -4.71 -13.69
C ASP A 83 42.82 -4.84 -12.69
N VAL A 84 41.99 -5.87 -12.81
CA VAL A 84 40.77 -6.08 -12.00
C VAL A 84 41.14 -6.83 -10.73
N ALA A 85 40.82 -6.25 -9.57
CA ALA A 85 41.12 -6.89 -8.28
C ALA A 85 40.31 -8.19 -8.12
N ALA A 86 40.85 -9.15 -7.35
CA ALA A 86 40.17 -10.41 -7.07
C ALA A 86 38.78 -10.21 -6.43
N ASP A 87 38.56 -9.09 -5.73
CA ASP A 87 37.30 -8.76 -5.07
C ASP A 87 36.22 -8.20 -6.03
N GLU A 88 36.59 -7.85 -7.27
CA GLU A 88 35.69 -7.29 -8.30
C GLU A 88 35.14 -8.37 -9.25
N THR A 89 35.63 -9.60 -9.16
CA THR A 89 35.15 -10.75 -9.95
C THR A 89 34.89 -11.96 -9.06
N LYS A 90 33.88 -12.75 -9.41
CA LYS A 90 33.59 -14.03 -8.74
C LYS A 90 33.07 -15.02 -9.78
N TYR A 91 33.58 -16.25 -9.74
CA TYR A 91 33.31 -17.27 -10.76
C TYR A 91 33.65 -16.83 -12.20
N GLY A 92 34.61 -15.91 -12.37
CA GLY A 92 34.94 -15.32 -13.67
C GLY A 92 33.92 -14.29 -14.18
N CYS A 93 32.90 -13.96 -13.38
CA CYS A 93 31.91 -12.93 -13.69
C CYS A 93 32.26 -11.62 -12.97
N PRO A 94 32.05 -10.45 -13.60
CA PRO A 94 32.16 -9.17 -12.92
C PRO A 94 31.06 -9.02 -11.87
N ILE A 95 31.41 -8.42 -10.73
CA ILE A 95 30.48 -8.07 -9.66
C ILE A 95 30.09 -6.60 -9.79
N ILE A 96 28.79 -6.32 -9.80
CA ILE A 96 28.24 -4.97 -9.74
C ILE A 96 27.59 -4.78 -8.38
N PRO A 97 28.14 -3.93 -7.49
CA PRO A 97 27.49 -3.58 -6.25
C PRO A 97 26.25 -2.72 -6.54
N VAL A 98 25.15 -3.02 -5.85
CA VAL A 98 23.90 -2.27 -5.91
C VAL A 98 23.48 -1.86 -4.49
N THR A 99 22.74 -0.76 -4.38
CA THR A 99 22.38 -0.19 -3.06
C THR A 99 21.11 -0.79 -2.46
N GLU A 100 20.37 -1.56 -3.25
CA GLU A 100 19.14 -2.20 -2.82
C GLU A 100 19.44 -3.51 -2.09
N ARG A 101 18.55 -3.84 -1.15
CA ARG A 101 18.60 -5.10 -0.41
C ARG A 101 18.26 -6.27 -1.32
N SER A 102 18.72 -7.46 -0.91
CA SER A 102 18.52 -8.72 -1.63
C SER A 102 17.06 -9.01 -1.98
N GLU A 103 16.12 -8.64 -1.11
CA GLU A 103 14.68 -8.82 -1.35
C GLU A 103 14.18 -8.04 -2.57
N VAL A 104 14.63 -6.79 -2.73
CA VAL A 104 14.24 -5.91 -3.86
C VAL A 104 14.90 -6.41 -5.13
N ILE A 105 16.21 -6.71 -5.10
CA ILE A 105 16.95 -7.21 -6.27
C ILE A 105 16.36 -8.53 -6.77
N ARG A 106 16.04 -9.46 -5.87
CA ARG A 106 15.41 -10.74 -6.20
C ARG A 106 14.13 -10.54 -7.03
N LYS A 107 13.25 -9.64 -6.58
CA LYS A 107 11.96 -9.36 -7.24
C LYS A 107 12.17 -8.60 -8.56
N LEU A 108 13.05 -7.60 -8.58
CA LEU A 108 13.38 -6.82 -9.77
C LEU A 108 13.94 -7.71 -10.89
N LEU A 109 14.88 -8.59 -10.57
CA LEU A 109 15.41 -9.59 -11.51
C LEU A 109 14.35 -10.62 -11.92
N GLY A 110 13.41 -10.94 -11.03
CA GLY A 110 12.23 -11.76 -11.34
C GLY A 110 11.37 -11.13 -12.45
N PHE A 111 11.11 -9.82 -12.38
CA PHE A 111 10.39 -9.10 -13.44
C PHE A 111 11.17 -9.04 -14.77
N CYS A 112 12.49 -9.12 -14.73
CA CYS A 112 13.35 -9.06 -15.92
C CYS A 112 13.56 -10.41 -16.59
N SER A 113 13.23 -11.53 -15.93
CA SER A 113 13.57 -12.87 -16.45
C SER A 113 12.38 -13.56 -17.10
N PRO A 114 12.41 -13.81 -18.42
CA PRO A 114 11.43 -14.65 -19.09
C PRO A 114 11.74 -16.16 -18.99
N VAL A 115 12.95 -16.50 -18.53
CA VAL A 115 13.51 -17.87 -18.62
C VAL A 115 13.22 -18.69 -17.36
N TYR A 116 12.95 -18.01 -16.25
CA TYR A 116 12.65 -18.69 -15.00
C TYR A 116 11.16 -18.91 -14.92
N ASP A 117 10.75 -20.17 -14.74
CA ASP A 117 9.38 -20.59 -14.43
C ASP A 117 8.99 -20.11 -13.02
N THR A 118 9.03 -18.79 -12.85
CA THR A 118 8.75 -18.09 -11.60
C THR A 118 7.42 -17.40 -11.83
N HIS A 119 6.46 -17.70 -10.97
CA HIS A 119 5.25 -16.90 -10.89
C HIS A 119 5.63 -15.42 -10.71
N MET A 120 4.74 -14.53 -11.18
CA MET A 120 4.87 -13.08 -10.99
C MET A 120 5.33 -12.78 -9.56
N PRO A 121 6.39 -11.97 -9.35
CA PRO A 121 6.88 -11.70 -8.01
C PRO A 121 5.75 -11.19 -7.12
N ALA A 122 5.55 -11.85 -5.97
CA ALA A 122 4.62 -11.37 -4.97
C ALA A 122 5.12 -10.01 -4.44
N LEU A 123 4.19 -9.11 -4.16
CA LEU A 123 4.47 -7.81 -3.56
C LEU A 123 3.83 -7.80 -2.19
N GLU A 124 4.57 -8.07 -1.12
CA GLU A 124 4.02 -8.43 0.19
C GLU A 124 3.31 -7.25 0.85
N ASN A 125 3.89 -6.04 0.76
CA ASN A 125 3.40 -4.81 1.36
C ASN A 125 3.76 -3.59 0.47
N LEU A 126 3.25 -2.41 0.82
CA LEU A 126 3.51 -1.19 0.05
C LEU A 126 4.94 -0.63 0.22
N ASP A 127 5.66 -1.02 1.27
CA ASP A 127 7.07 -0.61 1.47
C ASP A 127 7.98 -1.29 0.44
N ILE A 128 7.74 -2.58 0.18
CA ILE A 128 8.38 -3.33 -0.90
C ILE A 128 8.01 -2.78 -2.27
N VAL A 129 6.74 -2.40 -2.46
CA VAL A 129 6.31 -1.75 -3.71
C VAL A 129 7.08 -0.46 -3.96
N THR A 130 7.14 0.42 -2.96
CA THR A 130 7.85 1.70 -3.07
C THR A 130 9.34 1.48 -3.32
N SER A 131 9.97 0.56 -2.60
CA SER A 131 11.38 0.21 -2.81
C SER A 131 11.67 -0.34 -4.21
N LEU A 132 10.75 -1.12 -4.77
CA LEU A 132 10.86 -1.64 -6.13
C LEU A 132 10.65 -0.58 -7.19
N LEU A 133 9.71 0.34 -6.96
CA LEU A 133 9.46 1.45 -7.87
C LEU A 133 10.65 2.43 -7.88
N ASP A 134 11.21 2.74 -6.71
CA ASP A 134 12.44 3.54 -6.59
C ASP A 134 13.62 2.87 -7.32
N ALA A 135 13.77 1.55 -7.17
CA ALA A 135 14.80 0.79 -7.90
C ALA A 135 14.53 0.77 -9.41
N ALA A 136 13.28 0.59 -9.83
CA ALA A 136 12.90 0.60 -11.24
C ALA A 136 13.18 1.96 -11.88
N ASP A 137 12.87 3.06 -11.20
CA ASP A 137 13.21 4.42 -11.65
C ASP A 137 14.73 4.62 -11.72
N LYS A 138 15.46 4.24 -10.67
CA LYS A 138 16.92 4.35 -10.60
C LYS A 138 17.63 3.62 -11.74
N TYR A 139 17.13 2.44 -12.10
CA TYR A 139 17.68 1.62 -13.18
C TYR A 139 16.96 1.85 -14.53
N ASP A 140 16.13 2.89 -14.66
CA ASP A 140 15.39 3.24 -15.89
C ASP A 140 14.57 2.05 -16.46
N MET A 141 14.03 1.19 -15.60
CA MET A 141 13.22 0.02 -15.93
C MET A 141 11.73 0.38 -16.04
N LYS A 142 11.38 1.31 -16.93
CA LYS A 142 10.02 1.88 -17.06
C LYS A 142 8.92 0.84 -17.13
N ARG A 143 9.11 -0.23 -17.93
CA ARG A 143 8.12 -1.30 -18.10
C ARG A 143 7.86 -2.05 -16.79
N VAL A 144 8.91 -2.31 -16.02
CA VAL A 144 8.79 -2.95 -14.70
C VAL A 144 8.04 -2.04 -13.75
N GLY A 145 8.35 -0.74 -13.73
CA GLY A 145 7.62 0.26 -12.96
C GLY A 145 6.12 0.27 -13.29
N THR A 146 5.75 0.32 -14.57
CA THR A 146 4.34 0.26 -15.00
C THR A 146 3.63 -1.02 -14.52
N PHE A 147 4.29 -2.17 -14.59
CA PHE A 147 3.71 -3.42 -14.10
C PHE A 147 3.48 -3.40 -12.58
N ILE A 148 4.46 -2.94 -11.81
CA ILE A 148 4.36 -2.85 -10.35
C ILE A 148 3.22 -1.90 -9.95
N VAL A 149 3.12 -0.74 -10.59
CA VAL A 149 2.02 0.21 -10.34
C VAL A 149 0.67 -0.42 -10.64
N GLY A 150 0.53 -1.17 -11.74
CA GLY A 150 -0.71 -1.89 -12.06
C GLY A 150 -1.11 -2.95 -11.03
N MET A 151 -0.18 -3.42 -10.18
CA MET A 151 -0.46 -4.36 -9.10
C MET A 151 -0.98 -3.68 -7.82
N LEU A 152 -0.91 -2.35 -7.72
CA LEU A 152 -1.39 -1.59 -6.56
C LEU A 152 -2.90 -1.75 -6.31
N THR A 153 -3.68 -2.00 -7.37
CA THR A 153 -5.15 -2.12 -7.27
C THR A 153 -5.59 -3.51 -6.80
N ALA A 154 -4.67 -4.35 -6.32
CA ALA A 154 -5.03 -5.60 -5.67
C ALA A 154 -5.90 -5.32 -4.43
N PRO A 155 -6.99 -6.09 -4.19
CA PRO A 155 -7.91 -5.82 -3.08
C PRO A 155 -7.23 -5.67 -1.72
N ARG A 156 -6.24 -6.51 -1.42
CA ARG A 156 -5.46 -6.46 -0.17
C ARG A 156 -4.77 -5.11 0.11
N PHE A 157 -4.36 -4.38 -0.93
CA PHE A 157 -3.72 -3.07 -0.76
C PHE A 157 -4.77 -1.97 -0.61
N LEU A 158 -5.83 -2.00 -1.42
CA LEU A 158 -6.93 -1.05 -1.33
C LEU A 158 -7.68 -1.16 0.00
N GLU A 159 -7.91 -2.38 0.49
CA GLU A 159 -8.59 -2.64 1.77
C GLU A 159 -7.75 -2.21 2.97
N ALA A 160 -6.43 -2.41 2.91
CA ALA A 160 -5.54 -2.09 4.02
C ALA A 160 -5.19 -0.60 4.06
N GLU A 161 -4.77 -0.02 2.93
CA GLU A 161 -4.10 1.28 2.89
C GLU A 161 -4.45 2.10 1.63
N PRO A 162 -5.74 2.42 1.40
CA PRO A 162 -6.21 3.01 0.14
C PRO A 162 -5.61 4.38 -0.16
N LEU A 163 -5.29 5.19 0.86
CA LEU A 163 -4.66 6.50 0.67
C LEU A 163 -3.21 6.36 0.20
N ARG A 164 -2.47 5.39 0.74
CA ARG A 164 -1.11 5.08 0.27
C ARG A 164 -1.14 4.65 -1.18
N VAL A 165 -2.07 3.75 -1.53
CA VAL A 165 -2.26 3.32 -2.93
C VAL A 165 -2.55 4.52 -3.85
N PHE A 166 -3.44 5.42 -3.43
CA PHE A 166 -3.73 6.65 -4.17
C PHE A 166 -2.48 7.52 -4.36
N ALA A 167 -1.73 7.78 -3.30
CA ALA A 167 -0.55 8.63 -3.33
C ALA A 167 0.56 8.03 -4.20
N ILE A 168 0.83 6.72 -4.10
CA ILE A 168 1.80 6.03 -4.95
C ILE A 168 1.34 6.09 -6.41
N ALA A 169 0.09 5.77 -6.72
CA ALA A 169 -0.42 5.83 -8.09
C ALA A 169 -0.32 7.25 -8.69
N CYS A 170 -0.58 8.28 -7.89
CA CYS A 170 -0.42 9.69 -8.30
C CYS A 170 1.03 10.06 -8.58
N ARG A 171 1.96 9.68 -7.69
CA ARG A 171 3.40 9.91 -7.86
C ARG A 171 3.90 9.36 -9.20
N TYR A 172 3.38 8.20 -9.59
CA TYR A 172 3.72 7.52 -10.85
C TYR A 172 2.83 7.90 -12.04
N ARG A 173 1.95 8.91 -11.89
CA ARG A 173 1.03 9.41 -12.94
C ARG A 173 0.16 8.32 -13.56
N ALA A 174 -0.23 7.34 -12.77
CA ALA A 174 -1.00 6.20 -13.22
C ALA A 174 -2.50 6.49 -13.07
N GLU A 175 -3.09 7.06 -14.13
CA GLU A 175 -4.47 7.57 -14.12
C GLU A 175 -5.50 6.53 -13.70
N LYS A 176 -5.42 5.33 -14.28
CA LYS A 176 -6.35 4.23 -14.01
C LYS A 176 -6.29 3.81 -12.54
N GLU A 177 -5.09 3.55 -12.04
CA GLU A 177 -4.84 3.09 -10.68
C GLU A 177 -5.21 4.18 -9.66
N THR A 178 -4.91 5.44 -9.97
CA THR A 178 -5.30 6.62 -9.18
C THR A 178 -6.83 6.72 -9.06
N SER A 179 -7.54 6.55 -10.18
CA SER A 179 -9.00 6.59 -10.22
C SER A 179 -9.63 5.46 -9.39
N ILE A 180 -9.08 4.24 -9.51
CA ILE A 180 -9.54 3.09 -8.71
C ILE A 180 -9.36 3.36 -7.21
N ALA A 181 -8.19 3.87 -6.81
CA ALA A 181 -7.90 4.19 -5.41
C ALA A 181 -8.80 5.32 -4.88
N ALA A 182 -8.99 6.38 -5.66
CA ALA A 182 -9.86 7.51 -5.30
C ALA A 182 -11.32 7.08 -5.13
N LYS A 183 -11.83 6.24 -6.04
CA LYS A 183 -13.18 5.65 -5.91
C LYS A 183 -13.27 4.77 -4.66
N TYR A 184 -12.23 4.00 -4.36
CA TYR A 184 -12.19 3.16 -3.16
C TYR A 184 -12.26 3.99 -1.87
N LEU A 185 -11.59 5.15 -1.84
CA LEU A 185 -11.60 6.07 -0.70
C LEU A 185 -12.99 6.65 -0.37
N LEU A 186 -13.96 6.60 -1.28
CA LEU A 186 -15.35 7.03 -1.01
C LEU A 186 -16.06 6.16 0.05
N ARG A 187 -15.51 4.99 0.39
CA ARG A 187 -15.97 4.13 1.49
C ARG A 187 -15.76 4.76 2.87
N TYR A 188 -14.86 5.74 2.96
CA TYR A 188 -14.47 6.40 4.20
C TYR A 188 -14.96 7.84 4.19
N ALA A 189 -15.27 8.38 5.38
CA ALA A 189 -15.48 9.82 5.46
C ALA A 189 -14.12 10.51 5.26
N ILE A 190 -14.08 11.62 4.51
CA ILE A 190 -12.82 12.31 4.21
C ILE A 190 -12.05 12.71 5.48
N ALA A 191 -12.77 12.98 6.58
CA ALA A 191 -12.21 13.33 7.88
C ALA A 191 -11.65 12.13 8.68
N GLU A 192 -11.97 10.90 8.27
CA GLU A 192 -11.46 9.66 8.89
C GLU A 192 -10.18 9.16 8.22
N ILE A 193 -9.79 9.76 7.10
CA ILE A 193 -8.59 9.39 6.37
C ILE A 193 -7.36 9.99 7.07
N GLU A 194 -6.52 9.10 7.62
CA GLU A 194 -5.30 9.49 8.31
C GLU A 194 -4.17 9.82 7.32
N TYR A 195 -3.25 10.68 7.76
CA TYR A 195 -2.06 11.03 6.98
C TYR A 195 -1.23 9.78 6.69
N THR A 196 -0.59 9.78 5.51
CA THR A 196 0.39 8.77 5.16
C THR A 196 1.62 9.41 4.50
N PRO A 197 2.85 8.90 4.75
CA PRO A 197 4.09 9.53 4.28
C PRO A 197 4.15 9.74 2.77
N GLU A 198 3.50 8.88 1.98
CA GLU A 198 3.50 8.97 0.52
C GLU A 198 2.81 10.24 0.00
N LEU A 199 2.01 10.93 0.83
CA LEU A 199 1.46 12.24 0.49
C LEU A 199 2.55 13.30 0.28
N ASP A 200 3.71 13.15 0.91
CA ASP A 200 4.84 14.07 0.71
C ASP A 200 5.43 13.96 -0.71
N CYS A 201 5.11 12.88 -1.43
CA CYS A 201 5.58 12.62 -2.79
C CYS A 201 4.60 13.09 -3.88
N ILE A 202 3.47 13.68 -3.52
CA ILE A 202 2.48 14.21 -4.47
C ILE A 202 2.29 15.71 -4.24
N SER A 203 1.73 16.40 -5.22
CA SER A 203 1.45 17.82 -5.05
C SER A 203 0.22 18.04 -4.15
N GLY A 204 0.16 19.19 -3.49
CA GLY A 204 -1.07 19.61 -2.81
C GLY A 204 -2.27 19.72 -3.75
N GLY A 205 -2.04 19.92 -5.05
CA GLY A 205 -3.08 19.89 -6.09
C GLY A 205 -3.67 18.49 -6.30
N ASP A 206 -2.86 17.44 -6.26
CA ASP A 206 -3.31 16.05 -6.40
C ASP A 206 -4.21 15.66 -5.23
N TYR A 207 -3.77 15.95 -4.00
CA TYR A 207 -4.58 15.71 -2.80
C TYR A 207 -5.85 16.58 -2.76
N HIS A 208 -5.76 17.86 -3.12
CA HIS A 208 -6.93 18.73 -3.22
C HIS A 208 -7.96 18.18 -4.24
N SER A 209 -7.50 17.57 -5.33
CA SER A 209 -8.38 16.97 -6.33
C SER A 209 -9.13 15.76 -5.79
N LEU A 210 -8.47 14.92 -4.98
CA LEU A 210 -9.14 13.84 -4.23
C LEU A 210 -10.22 14.38 -3.28
N VAL A 211 -9.90 15.40 -2.47
CA VAL A 211 -10.86 16.00 -1.53
C VAL A 211 -12.06 16.60 -2.26
N LYS A 212 -11.80 17.31 -3.37
CA LYS A 212 -12.84 17.88 -4.23
C LYS A 212 -13.71 16.80 -4.87
N TYR A 213 -13.10 15.73 -5.38
CA TYR A 213 -13.81 14.58 -5.91
C TYR A 213 -14.74 13.96 -4.87
N HIS A 214 -14.22 13.66 -3.67
CA HIS A 214 -15.00 13.11 -2.56
C HIS A 214 -16.19 14.00 -2.20
N THR A 215 -15.95 15.31 -2.04
CA THR A 215 -17.01 16.29 -1.75
C THR A 215 -18.06 16.35 -2.85
N THR A 216 -17.63 16.31 -4.12
CA THR A 216 -18.54 16.35 -5.28
C THR A 216 -19.39 15.09 -5.36
N CYS A 217 -18.81 13.90 -5.14
CA CYS A 217 -19.56 12.65 -5.03
C CYS A 217 -20.59 12.71 -3.90
N GLY A 218 -20.21 13.20 -2.72
CA GLY A 218 -21.13 13.37 -1.58
C GLY A 218 -22.30 14.30 -1.89
N GLN A 219 -22.06 15.41 -2.59
CA GLN A 219 -23.12 16.32 -3.03
C GLN A 219 -24.02 15.69 -4.11
N ALA A 220 -23.44 14.91 -5.02
CA ALA A 220 -24.17 14.23 -6.09
C ALA A 220 -25.19 13.21 -5.54
N MET A 221 -25.00 12.68 -4.34
CA MET A 221 -25.95 11.75 -3.70
C MET A 221 -27.36 12.34 -3.50
N ASN A 222 -27.50 13.66 -3.50
CA ASN A 222 -28.83 14.30 -3.48
C ASN A 222 -29.70 13.94 -4.70
N GLN A 223 -29.09 13.50 -5.80
CA GLN A 223 -29.80 13.06 -7.02
C GLN A 223 -30.63 11.80 -6.81
N ILE A 224 -30.31 10.99 -5.79
CA ILE A 224 -31.11 9.82 -5.39
C ILE A 224 -32.57 10.22 -5.14
N SER A 225 -32.80 11.44 -4.61
CA SER A 225 -34.14 11.95 -4.31
C SER A 225 -35.09 11.97 -5.51
N ARG A 226 -34.55 12.05 -6.74
CA ARG A 226 -35.34 12.01 -7.98
C ARG A 226 -35.88 10.62 -8.31
N HIS A 227 -35.27 9.58 -7.75
CA HIS A 227 -35.57 8.17 -8.03
C HIS A 227 -36.44 7.52 -6.94
N TRP A 228 -36.75 8.23 -5.85
CA TRP A 228 -37.59 7.67 -4.77
C TRP A 228 -38.99 7.23 -5.18
N SER A 229 -39.55 7.82 -6.24
CA SER A 229 -40.83 7.37 -6.81
C SER A 229 -40.72 6.04 -7.55
N LEU A 230 -39.55 5.76 -8.14
CA LEU A 230 -39.25 4.55 -8.90
C LEU A 230 -38.74 3.41 -8.01
N LEU A 231 -38.20 3.76 -6.83
CA LEU A 231 -37.73 2.84 -5.80
C LEU A 231 -38.60 2.98 -4.54
N PRO A 232 -39.84 2.46 -4.54
CA PRO A 232 -40.72 2.56 -3.39
C PRO A 232 -40.18 1.71 -2.22
N LEU A 233 -40.02 2.35 -1.06
CA LEU A 233 -39.59 1.67 0.15
C LEU A 233 -40.59 0.54 0.50
N PRO A 234 -40.13 -0.70 0.74
CA PRO A 234 -41.02 -1.78 1.13
C PRO A 234 -41.67 -1.49 2.49
N PRO A 235 -42.88 -2.02 2.75
CA PRO A 235 -43.52 -1.87 4.06
C PRO A 235 -42.64 -2.45 5.17
N LEU A 236 -42.13 -1.55 6.01
CA LEU A 236 -41.29 -1.90 7.17
C LEU A 236 -42.12 -2.40 8.36
N ASP A 237 -43.42 -2.16 8.33
CA ASP A 237 -44.36 -2.53 9.38
C ASP A 237 -45.48 -3.47 8.87
N CYS A 238 -46.02 -4.29 9.78
CA CYS A 238 -47.22 -5.06 9.52
C CYS A 238 -48.47 -4.21 9.78
N LYS A 239 -49.62 -4.64 9.24
CA LYS A 239 -50.91 -3.93 9.41
C LYS A 239 -51.24 -3.62 10.88
N VAL A 240 -50.85 -4.49 11.81
CA VAL A 240 -51.08 -4.31 13.25
C VAL A 240 -50.16 -3.22 13.83
N CYS A 241 -48.86 -3.25 13.51
CA CYS A 241 -47.91 -2.23 13.97
C CYS A 241 -48.25 -0.85 13.43
N ARG A 242 -48.69 -0.79 12.16
CA ARG A 242 -49.15 0.45 11.52
C ARG A 242 -50.35 1.05 12.24
N LYS A 243 -51.39 0.25 12.47
CA LYS A 243 -52.62 0.70 13.16
C LYS A 243 -52.36 1.16 14.60
N LYS A 244 -51.39 0.54 15.27
CA LYS A 244 -51.03 0.89 16.64
C LYS A 244 -50.01 2.05 16.73
N GLY A 245 -49.57 2.61 15.60
CA GLY A 245 -48.58 3.70 15.58
C GLY A 245 -47.21 3.30 16.15
N ILE A 246 -46.86 2.01 16.12
CA ILE A 246 -45.63 1.50 16.73
C ILE A 246 -44.45 1.58 15.74
N SER A 247 -44.70 1.73 14.43
CA SER A 247 -43.65 2.01 13.45
C SER A 247 -43.12 3.41 13.68
N LYS A 248 -41.83 3.55 14.02
CA LYS A 248 -41.23 4.83 14.44
C LYS A 248 -40.50 5.59 13.33
N ILE A 249 -40.26 4.98 12.17
CA ILE A 249 -39.56 5.64 11.06
C ILE A 249 -40.50 5.83 9.88
N SER A 250 -40.65 7.08 9.45
CA SER A 250 -41.36 7.45 8.23
C SER A 250 -40.50 7.19 6.99
N THR A 251 -41.14 7.06 5.83
CA THR A 251 -40.43 6.95 4.54
C THR A 251 -39.46 8.12 4.33
N LYS A 252 -39.87 9.34 4.69
CA LYS A 252 -39.04 10.53 4.56
C LYS A 252 -37.80 10.46 5.46
N GLU A 253 -37.96 10.10 6.73
CA GLU A 253 -36.81 9.95 7.64
C GLU A 253 -35.81 8.90 7.17
N TYR A 254 -36.30 7.80 6.58
CA TYR A 254 -35.42 6.80 5.96
C TYR A 254 -34.64 7.38 4.77
N GLN A 255 -35.34 8.05 3.86
CA GLN A 255 -34.74 8.66 2.67
C GLN A 255 -33.70 9.72 3.03
N ASP A 256 -34.02 10.59 3.99
CA ASP A 256 -33.11 11.62 4.49
C ASP A 256 -31.87 10.99 5.16
N ALA A 257 -32.04 9.90 5.91
CA ALA A 257 -30.93 9.18 6.54
C ALA A 257 -30.00 8.49 5.52
N VAL A 258 -30.54 7.97 4.42
CA VAL A 258 -29.75 7.42 3.31
C VAL A 258 -28.89 8.51 2.67
N VAL A 259 -29.51 9.62 2.26
CA VAL A 259 -28.79 10.73 1.61
C VAL A 259 -27.75 11.32 2.54
N TYR A 260 -28.08 11.46 3.83
CA TYR A 260 -27.14 11.91 4.85
C TYR A 260 -25.94 10.95 4.99
N ALA A 261 -26.15 9.64 5.08
CA ALA A 261 -25.03 8.69 5.20
C ALA A 261 -24.12 8.72 3.97
N LEU A 262 -24.72 8.75 2.78
CA LEU A 262 -24.01 8.78 1.51
C LEU A 262 -23.30 10.11 1.24
N SER A 263 -23.73 11.23 1.84
CA SER A 263 -23.02 12.51 1.67
C SER A 263 -21.63 12.52 2.31
N PHE A 264 -21.40 11.71 3.34
CA PHE A 264 -20.09 11.52 3.96
C PHE A 264 -19.32 10.33 3.39
N ARG A 265 -20.02 9.27 2.95
CA ARG A 265 -19.42 8.06 2.38
C ARG A 265 -20.16 7.70 1.09
N PRO A 266 -19.87 8.37 -0.04
CA PRO A 266 -20.63 8.22 -1.28
C PRO A 266 -20.25 6.92 -2.00
N CYS A 267 -20.68 5.81 -1.42
CA CYS A 267 -20.30 4.47 -1.82
C CYS A 267 -21.44 3.49 -1.55
N ALA A 268 -21.63 2.51 -2.43
CA ALA A 268 -22.68 1.50 -2.30
C ALA A 268 -22.60 0.74 -0.97
N GLU A 269 -21.37 0.40 -0.54
CA GLU A 269 -21.13 -0.34 0.70
C GLU A 269 -21.55 0.40 1.96
N THR A 270 -21.69 1.73 1.91
CA THR A 270 -22.28 2.52 3.01
C THR A 270 -23.69 2.03 3.36
N LEU A 271 -24.45 1.58 2.37
CA LEU A 271 -25.81 1.05 2.55
C LEU A 271 -25.84 -0.41 3.02
N LEU A 272 -24.72 -1.11 2.87
CA LEU A 272 -24.55 -2.50 3.30
C LEU A 272 -23.93 -2.60 4.69
N ASN A 273 -23.51 -1.47 5.28
CA ASN A 273 -22.96 -1.43 6.63
C ASN A 273 -24.02 -1.89 7.65
N SER A 274 -23.71 -2.98 8.36
CA SER A 274 -24.61 -3.62 9.31
C SER A 274 -25.02 -2.72 10.45
N ASP A 275 -24.15 -1.82 10.92
CA ASP A 275 -24.46 -0.97 12.07
C ASP A 275 -25.49 0.10 11.72
N TRP A 276 -25.34 0.72 10.54
CA TRP A 276 -26.31 1.66 10.00
C TRP A 276 -27.64 0.95 9.70
N LEU A 277 -27.58 -0.20 9.03
CA LEU A 277 -28.77 -0.97 8.67
C LEU A 277 -29.51 -1.45 9.92
N ASP A 278 -28.81 -2.01 10.92
CA ASP A 278 -29.39 -2.47 12.18
C ASP A 278 -29.99 -1.33 13.00
N ALA A 279 -29.33 -0.17 13.04
CA ALA A 279 -29.87 1.02 13.70
C ALA A 279 -31.20 1.45 13.05
N MET A 280 -31.30 1.38 11.73
CA MET A 280 -32.52 1.69 10.98
C MET A 280 -33.59 0.61 11.16
N LEU A 281 -33.22 -0.67 11.06
CA LEU A 281 -34.12 -1.81 11.24
C LEU A 281 -34.71 -1.88 12.66
N LYS A 282 -33.91 -1.56 13.70
CA LYS A 282 -34.38 -1.46 15.09
C LYS A 282 -35.44 -0.37 15.26
N LYS A 283 -35.36 0.74 14.51
CA LYS A 283 -36.39 1.80 14.51
C LYS A 283 -37.64 1.40 13.73
N ALA A 284 -37.50 0.57 12.71
CA ALA A 284 -38.58 0.19 11.81
C ALA A 284 -39.43 -1.00 12.31
N GLY A 285 -38.78 -2.00 12.94
CA GLY A 285 -39.40 -3.26 13.36
C GLY A 285 -39.77 -3.30 14.84
N SER A 286 -41.02 -3.01 15.16
CA SER A 286 -41.48 -2.95 16.56
C SER A 286 -42.09 -4.24 17.11
N CYS A 287 -42.40 -5.23 16.25
CA CYS A 287 -42.85 -6.56 16.68
C CYS A 287 -41.93 -7.68 16.14
N PRO A 288 -41.94 -8.88 16.76
CA PRO A 288 -41.07 -9.99 16.36
C PRO A 288 -41.18 -10.35 14.87
N ASN A 289 -42.41 -10.41 14.33
CA ASN A 289 -42.67 -10.75 12.93
C ASN A 289 -42.15 -9.68 11.94
N CYS A 290 -42.19 -8.40 12.32
CA CYS A 290 -41.57 -7.34 11.51
C CYS A 290 -40.05 -7.46 11.53
N ARG A 291 -39.45 -7.65 12.71
CA ARG A 291 -37.98 -7.80 12.83
C ARG A 291 -37.44 -8.96 12.01
N GLU A 292 -38.19 -10.05 11.90
CA GLU A 292 -37.79 -11.20 11.11
C GLU A 292 -37.88 -10.96 9.58
N ARG A 293 -38.90 -10.22 9.12
CA ARG A 293 -39.22 -10.06 7.67
C ARG A 293 -38.62 -8.83 6.99
N VAL A 294 -38.35 -7.77 7.75
CA VAL A 294 -37.85 -6.51 7.19
C VAL A 294 -36.46 -6.68 6.57
N PRO A 295 -35.49 -7.41 7.17
CA PRO A 295 -34.17 -7.59 6.55
C PRO A 295 -34.23 -8.16 5.12
N GLN A 296 -35.02 -9.21 4.87
CA GLN A 296 -35.10 -9.80 3.53
C GLN A 296 -35.78 -8.86 2.52
N ARG A 297 -36.77 -8.07 2.96
CA ARG A 297 -37.42 -7.06 2.11
C ARG A 297 -36.49 -5.90 1.78
N MET A 298 -35.68 -5.49 2.75
CA MET A 298 -34.71 -4.42 2.58
C MET A 298 -33.53 -4.84 1.71
N ALA A 299 -33.13 -6.11 1.73
CA ALA A 299 -32.01 -6.59 0.92
C ALA A 299 -32.19 -6.32 -0.59
N VAL A 300 -33.38 -6.56 -1.14
CA VAL A 300 -33.69 -6.29 -2.55
C VAL A 300 -33.67 -4.78 -2.83
N PHE A 301 -34.35 -4.00 -1.98
CA PHE A 301 -34.39 -2.55 -2.11
C PHE A 301 -33.00 -1.91 -2.03
N VAL A 302 -32.17 -2.34 -1.09
CA VAL A 302 -30.80 -1.84 -0.93
C VAL A 302 -29.96 -2.21 -2.14
N LYS A 303 -30.11 -3.42 -2.70
CA LYS A 303 -29.41 -3.83 -3.91
C LYS A 303 -29.72 -2.90 -5.10
N ASP A 304 -30.99 -2.56 -5.33
CA ASP A 304 -31.34 -1.64 -6.42
C ASP A 304 -30.79 -0.24 -6.16
N LEU A 305 -30.78 0.20 -4.90
CA LEU A 305 -30.21 1.48 -4.50
C LEU A 305 -28.67 1.51 -4.68
N THR A 306 -27.96 0.40 -4.46
CA THR A 306 -26.50 0.34 -4.69
C THR A 306 -26.12 0.59 -6.15
N ILE A 307 -26.93 0.10 -7.11
CA ILE A 307 -26.71 0.34 -8.55
C ILE A 307 -26.80 1.83 -8.84
N LEU A 308 -27.83 2.50 -8.32
CA LEU A 308 -28.02 3.93 -8.50
C LEU A 308 -26.88 4.76 -7.88
N VAL A 309 -26.35 4.35 -6.72
CA VAL A 309 -25.19 5.00 -6.10
C VAL A 309 -23.96 4.88 -7.00
N ASP A 310 -23.69 3.68 -7.53
CA ASP A 310 -22.56 3.45 -8.43
C ASP A 310 -22.66 4.26 -9.72
N GLU A 311 -23.86 4.36 -10.31
CA GLU A 311 -24.13 5.19 -11.49
C GLU A 311 -23.85 6.68 -11.21
N ILE A 312 -24.38 7.22 -10.12
CA ILE A 312 -24.17 8.62 -9.74
C ILE A 312 -22.67 8.90 -9.50
N VAL A 313 -21.95 7.98 -8.85
CA VAL A 313 -20.51 8.14 -8.61
C VAL A 313 -19.71 8.06 -9.91
N ALA A 314 -20.10 7.18 -10.85
CA ALA A 314 -19.42 7.02 -12.13
C ALA A 314 -19.50 8.27 -13.01
N ASP A 315 -20.56 9.07 -12.88
CA ASP A 315 -20.73 10.33 -13.60
C ASP A 315 -19.88 11.49 -13.06
N VAL A 316 -19.24 11.32 -11.89
CA VAL A 316 -18.38 12.35 -11.29
C VAL A 316 -16.92 12.09 -11.69
N PRO A 317 -16.27 12.98 -12.46
CA PRO A 317 -14.86 12.82 -12.80
C PRO A 317 -13.96 13.21 -11.61
N LEU A 318 -12.88 12.45 -11.40
CA LEU A 318 -11.84 12.74 -10.39
C LEU A 318 -11.11 14.06 -10.65
N GLY A 319 -11.06 14.51 -11.91
CA GLY A 319 -10.47 15.80 -12.27
C GLY A 319 -8.95 15.87 -12.14
N ILE A 320 -8.26 14.72 -12.03
CA ILE A 320 -6.81 14.62 -12.11
C ILE A 320 -6.44 14.31 -13.55
N ASN A 321 -5.78 15.27 -14.22
CA ASN A 321 -5.21 15.08 -15.55
C ASN A 321 -3.69 15.03 -15.42
N PHE A 322 -3.11 13.85 -15.64
CA PHE A 322 -1.67 13.71 -15.75
C PHE A 322 -1.24 14.14 -17.16
N HIS A 323 -0.92 15.43 -17.32
CA HIS A 323 -0.23 15.94 -18.50
C HIS A 323 1.23 15.46 -18.53
#